data_AF-A0A7Z8VJY0-F1
#
_entry.id   AF-A0A7Z8VJY0-F1
#
_cell.length_a   1.000
_cell.length_b   1.000
_cell.length_c   1.000
_cell.angle_alpha   90.00
_cell.angle_beta   90.00
_cell.angle_gamma   90.00
#
_symmetry.space_group_name_H-M   'P 1'
#
loop_
_entity.id
_entity.type
_entity.pdbx_description
1 polymer ?
#
loop_
_entity_poly.entity_id
_entity_poly.type
_entity_poly.pdbx_seq_one_letter_code
_entity_poly.pdbx_strand_id
1 'polypeptide(L)'
;MKIMNVGIMSQEDYKKRTLSIVRGEYKPKKNEPKIWFESIKSLSQVLSNENQELLKLIIKCKPQSLTELEILSHRKKSNLSRTLKTLENYGIVSLNKEKGKIVPSVTATDFKLEFGLNSFACN
;
A
#
# COMPACT_ATOMS: atom_id res chain seq x y z
N MET A 1 15.08 -5.25 1.79
CA MET A 1 13.75 -4.61 1.65
C MET A 1 13.45 -4.36 0.17
N LYS A 2 12.18 -4.25 -0.21
CA LYS A 2 11.75 -4.23 -1.60
C LYS A 2 11.29 -2.82 -2.01
N ILE A 3 11.77 -2.35 -3.17
CA ILE A 3 11.25 -1.15 -3.83
C ILE A 3 9.90 -1.52 -4.47
N MET A 4 8.86 -0.76 -4.16
CA MET A 4 7.54 -0.91 -4.75
C MET A 4 7.26 0.21 -5.74
N ASN A 5 6.91 -0.16 -6.97
CA ASN A 5 6.46 0.77 -7.99
C ASN A 5 4.94 0.96 -7.83
N VAL A 6 4.53 2.19 -7.57
CA VAL A 6 3.15 2.61 -7.38
C VAL A 6 2.79 3.66 -8.43
N GLY A 7 1.55 3.60 -8.92
CA GLY A 7 1.07 4.49 -9.97
C GLY A 7 -0.19 5.24 -9.54
N ILE A 8 -0.45 6.39 -10.15
CA ILE A 8 -1.73 7.09 -10.03
C ILE A 8 -2.55 6.86 -11.29
N MET A 9 -3.77 6.35 -11.14
CA MET A 9 -4.70 6.11 -12.25
C MET A 9 -6.15 6.15 -11.74
N SER A 10 -7.04 6.77 -12.50
CA SER A 10 -8.47 6.79 -12.17
C SER A 10 -9.04 5.38 -12.12
N GLN A 11 -10.15 5.19 -11.40
CA GLN A 11 -10.81 3.88 -11.36
C GLN A 11 -11.27 3.41 -12.75
N GLU A 12 -11.71 4.33 -13.60
CA GLU A 12 -12.15 4.05 -14.97
C GLU A 12 -10.98 3.58 -15.84
N ASP A 13 -9.86 4.29 -15.80
CA ASP A 13 -8.67 3.93 -16.58
C ASP A 13 -8.08 2.61 -16.09
N TYR A 14 -8.14 2.34 -14.78
CA TYR A 14 -7.71 1.05 -14.23
C TYR A 14 -8.58 -0.11 -14.73
N LYS A 15 -9.90 0.10 -14.86
CA LYS A 15 -10.82 -0.88 -15.46
C LYS A 15 -10.50 -1.10 -16.94
N LYS A 16 -10.32 -0.03 -17.71
CA LYS A 16 -9.94 -0.12 -19.14
C LYS A 16 -8.63 -0.87 -19.31
N ARG A 17 -7.60 -0.51 -18.54
CA ARG A 17 -6.30 -1.19 -18.51
C ARG A 17 -6.47 -2.68 -18.22
N THR A 18 -7.23 -3.03 -17.20
CA THR A 18 -7.48 -4.44 -16.82
C THR A 18 -8.13 -5.22 -17.95
N LEU A 19 -9.13 -4.64 -18.62
CA LEU A 19 -9.80 -5.26 -19.77
C LEU A 19 -8.82 -5.48 -20.93
N SER A 20 -8.00 -4.49 -21.29
CA SER A 20 -7.01 -4.64 -22.36
C SER A 20 -5.92 -5.67 -22.03
N ILE A 21 -5.57 -5.85 -20.75
CA ILE A 21 -4.67 -6.95 -20.32
C ILE A 21 -5.32 -8.30 -20.58
N VAL A 22 -6.56 -8.48 -20.15
CA VAL A 22 -7.31 -9.73 -20.32
C VAL A 22 -7.49 -10.05 -21.81
N ARG A 23 -7.73 -9.04 -22.65
CA ARG A 23 -7.84 -9.18 -24.11
C ARG A 23 -6.50 -9.42 -24.82
N GLY A 24 -5.37 -9.25 -24.13
CA GLY A 24 -4.03 -9.39 -24.71
C GLY A 24 -3.56 -8.19 -25.55
N GLU A 25 -4.37 -7.13 -25.63
CA GLU A 25 -4.05 -5.86 -26.31
C GLU A 25 -2.94 -5.09 -25.58
N TYR A 26 -2.86 -5.26 -24.26
CA TYR A 26 -1.85 -4.62 -23.43
C TYR A 26 -1.10 -5.66 -22.59
N LYS A 27 0.24 -5.62 -22.64
CA LYS A 27 1.09 -6.44 -21.78
C LYS A 27 1.86 -5.52 -20.83
N PRO A 28 1.59 -5.60 -19.51
CA PRO A 28 2.26 -4.75 -18.55
C PRO A 28 3.77 -4.91 -18.59
N LYS A 29 4.51 -3.80 -18.50
CA LYS A 29 5.98 -3.85 -18.49
C LYS A 29 6.48 -4.39 -17.16
N LYS A 30 7.67 -5.01 -17.15
CA LYS A 30 8.28 -5.58 -15.94
C LYS A 30 8.38 -4.58 -14.78
N ASN A 31 8.65 -3.31 -15.10
CA ASN A 31 8.84 -2.23 -14.14
C ASN A 31 7.62 -1.32 -13.97
N GLU A 32 6.50 -1.64 -14.63
CA GLU A 32 5.27 -0.86 -14.48
C GLU A 32 4.70 -1.01 -13.06
N PRO A 33 4.03 0.02 -12.51
CA PRO A 33 3.31 -0.11 -11.27
C PRO A 33 2.35 -1.30 -11.25
N LYS A 34 2.44 -2.10 -10.18
CA LYS A 34 1.49 -3.20 -9.91
C LYS A 34 0.36 -2.75 -9.00
N ILE A 35 0.61 -1.69 -8.23
CA ILE A 35 -0.34 -1.09 -7.30
C ILE A 35 -0.68 0.29 -7.83
N TRP A 36 -1.98 0.55 -7.98
CA TRP A 36 -2.51 1.80 -8.51
C TRP A 36 -3.39 2.47 -7.46
N PHE A 37 -3.13 3.76 -7.23
CA PHE A 37 -3.92 4.62 -6.37
C PHE A 37 -4.82 5.49 -7.25
N GLU A 38 -6.04 5.77 -6.79
CA GLU A 38 -6.99 6.60 -7.53
C GLU A 38 -6.51 8.05 -7.68
N SER A 39 -5.72 8.53 -6.72
CA SER A 39 -5.17 9.88 -6.71
C SER A 39 -3.92 10.01 -5.84
N ILE A 40 -3.15 11.07 -6.07
CA ILE A 40 -2.03 11.47 -5.19
C ILE A 40 -2.51 11.66 -3.75
N LYS A 41 -3.71 12.20 -3.55
CA LYS A 41 -4.32 12.39 -2.23
C LYS A 41 -4.54 11.06 -1.50
N SER A 42 -5.03 10.04 -2.21
CA SER A 42 -5.22 8.71 -1.61
C SER A 42 -3.88 8.06 -1.24
N LEU A 43 -2.86 8.22 -2.08
CA LEU A 43 -1.50 7.76 -1.79
C LEU A 43 -0.93 8.46 -0.55
N SER A 44 -1.06 9.79 -0.45
CA SER A 44 -0.51 10.56 0.66
C SER A 44 -1.19 10.23 1.99
N GLN A 45 -2.46 9.82 1.97
CA GLN A 45 -3.14 9.32 3.17
C GLN A 45 -2.60 7.96 3.62
N VAL A 46 -2.28 7.06 2.67
CA VAL A 46 -1.74 5.73 2.97
C VAL A 46 -0.29 5.80 3.44
N LEU A 47 0.55 6.59 2.74
CA LEU A 47 1.96 6.80 3.07
C LEU A 47 2.21 8.12 3.81
N SER A 48 1.27 8.54 4.65
CA SER A 48 1.42 9.73 5.49
C SER A 48 2.65 9.61 6.40
N ASN A 49 3.17 10.74 6.88
CA ASN A 49 4.31 10.74 7.81
C ASN A 49 4.04 9.87 9.05
N GLU A 50 2.83 9.93 9.60
CA GLU A 50 2.40 9.11 10.74
C GLU A 50 2.45 7.61 10.42
N ASN A 51 2.05 7.21 9.22
CA ASN A 51 2.11 5.82 8.80
C ASN A 51 3.55 5.40 8.48
N GLN A 52 4.39 6.27 7.94
CA GLN A 52 5.82 5.99 7.77
C GLN A 52 6.53 5.78 9.10
N GLU A 53 6.23 6.59 10.12
CA GLU A 53 6.75 6.36 11.48
C GLU A 53 6.23 5.04 12.08
N LEU A 54 4.96 4.70 11.86
CA LEU A 54 4.43 3.39 12.25
C LEU A 54 5.20 2.24 11.57
N LEU A 55 5.48 2.34 10.28
CA LEU A 55 6.24 1.32 9.54
C LEU A 55 7.67 1.18 10.09
N LYS A 56 8.35 2.30 10.34
CA LYS A 56 9.69 2.31 10.98
C LYS A 56 9.66 1.64 12.34
N LEU A 57 8.63 1.93 13.15
CA LEU A 57 8.45 1.32 14.46
C LEU A 57 8.27 -0.21 14.37
N ILE A 58 7.45 -0.70 13.43
CA ILE A 58 7.26 -2.14 13.20
C ILE A 58 8.57 -2.81 12.79
N ILE A 59 9.36 -2.19 11.90
CA ILE A 59 10.67 -2.69 11.49
C ILE A 59 11.64 -2.79 12.67
N LYS A 60 11.72 -1.73 13.48
CA LYS A 60 12.67 -1.61 14.58
C LYS A 60 12.32 -2.55 15.74
N CYS A 61 11.06 -2.56 16.15
CA CYS A 61 10.62 -3.23 17.37
C CYS A 61 10.08 -4.64 17.14
N LYS A 62 9.69 -4.99 15.90
CA LYS A 62 9.15 -6.31 15.52
C LYS A 62 8.07 -6.80 16.51
N PRO A 63 6.99 -6.02 16.72
CA PRO A 63 5.96 -6.36 17.68
C PRO A 63 5.33 -7.72 17.36
N GLN A 64 5.09 -8.53 18.38
CA GLN A 64 4.50 -9.87 18.28
C GLN A 64 2.98 -9.86 18.43
N SER A 65 2.36 -8.67 18.48
CA SER A 65 0.91 -8.51 18.41
C SER A 65 0.49 -7.05 18.15
N LEU A 66 -0.76 -6.85 17.72
CA LEU A 66 -1.36 -5.51 17.66
C LEU A 66 -1.48 -4.83 19.03
N THR A 67 -1.63 -5.59 20.12
CA THR A 67 -1.69 -5.03 21.47
C THR A 67 -0.32 -4.49 21.90
N GLU A 68 0.74 -5.20 21.58
CA GLU A 68 2.11 -4.71 21.82
C GLU A 68 2.41 -3.47 20.98
N LEU A 69 2.01 -3.47 19.71
CA LEU A 69 2.17 -2.30 18.85
C LEU A 69 1.37 -1.08 19.34
N GLU A 70 0.19 -1.27 19.91
CA GLU A 70 -0.59 -0.21 20.55
C GLU A 70 0.18 0.46 21.70
N ILE A 71 0.85 -0.34 22.53
CA ILE A 71 1.68 0.17 23.63
C ILE A 71 2.89 0.94 23.08
N LEU A 72 3.58 0.38 22.08
CA LEU A 72 4.78 0.98 21.48
C LEU A 72 4.48 2.27 20.72
N SER A 73 3.36 2.34 20.00
CA SER A 73 3.02 3.47 19.15
C SER A 73 2.10 4.49 19.84
N HIS A 74 1.60 4.19 21.04
CA HIS A 74 0.55 4.95 21.74
C HIS A 74 -0.70 5.22 20.89
N ARG A 75 -1.03 4.32 19.95
CA ARG A 75 -2.22 4.43 19.09
C ARG A 75 -3.18 3.32 19.45
N LYS A 76 -4.47 3.66 19.55
CA LYS A 76 -5.53 2.67 19.81
C LYS A 76 -5.47 1.50 18.81
N LYS A 77 -5.57 0.28 19.31
CA LYS A 77 -5.52 -0.96 18.53
C LYS A 77 -6.55 -1.01 17.39
N SER A 78 -7.74 -0.46 17.60
CA SER A 78 -8.77 -0.37 16.55
C SER A 78 -8.33 0.50 15.37
N ASN A 79 -7.62 1.59 15.64
CA ASN A 79 -7.07 2.47 14.59
C ASN A 79 -5.89 1.80 13.89
N LEU A 80 -4.99 1.18 14.65
CA LEU A 80 -3.88 0.40 14.09
C LEU A 80 -4.39 -0.71 13.17
N SER A 81 -5.41 -1.46 13.60
CA SER A 81 -6.01 -2.52 12.80
C SER A 81 -6.51 -2.01 11.44
N ARG A 82 -7.27 -0.91 11.44
CA ARG A 82 -7.77 -0.29 10.19
C ARG A 82 -6.62 0.19 9.30
N THR A 83 -5.67 0.94 9.85
CA THR A 83 -4.50 1.43 9.11
C THR A 83 -3.69 0.28 8.51
N LEU A 84 -3.38 -0.73 9.31
CA LEU A 84 -2.59 -1.87 8.86
C LEU A 84 -3.33 -2.72 7.83
N LYS A 85 -4.67 -2.83 7.93
CA LYS A 85 -5.45 -3.51 6.90
C LYS A 85 -5.41 -2.77 5.57
N THR A 86 -5.49 -1.44 5.59
CA THR A 86 -5.29 -0.62 4.39
C THR A 86 -3.90 -0.83 3.80
N LEU A 87 -2.85 -0.75 4.63
CA LEU A 87 -1.46 -0.98 4.19
C LEU A 87 -1.25 -2.40 3.63
N GLU A 88 -1.90 -3.41 4.22
CA GLU A 88 -1.88 -4.79 3.72
C GLU A 88 -2.56 -4.93 2.36
N ASN A 89 -3.70 -4.27 2.15
CA ASN A 89 -4.39 -4.29 0.85
C ASN A 89 -3.52 -3.72 -0.29
N TYR A 90 -2.62 -2.78 0.04
CA TYR A 90 -1.63 -2.26 -0.90
C TYR A 90 -0.31 -3.04 -0.93
N GLY A 91 -0.19 -4.12 -0.16
CA GLY A 91 0.99 -4.98 -0.10
C GLY A 91 2.21 -4.34 0.58
N ILE A 92 2.01 -3.30 1.38
CA ILE A 92 3.06 -2.58 2.13
C ILE A 92 3.40 -3.28 3.45
N VAL A 93 2.41 -3.96 4.01
CA VAL A 93 2.49 -4.75 5.24
C VAL A 93 1.88 -6.12 5.00
N SER A 94 2.30 -7.12 5.77
CA SER A 94 1.64 -8.41 5.88
C SER A 94 1.19 -8.62 7.33
N LEU A 95 -0.06 -9.05 7.52
CA LEU A 95 -0.62 -9.39 8.83
C LEU A 95 -0.73 -10.90 8.97
N ASN A 96 0.22 -11.50 9.67
CA ASN A 96 0.26 -12.94 9.88
C ASN A 96 -0.46 -13.32 11.17
N LYS A 97 -1.13 -14.48 11.17
CA LYS A 97 -1.72 -15.05 12.38
C LYS A 97 -0.73 -16.03 13.00
N GLU A 98 -0.23 -15.70 14.18
CA GLU A 98 0.70 -16.53 14.93
C GLU A 98 0.18 -16.74 16.35
N LYS A 99 0.03 -18.01 16.76
CA LYS A 99 -0.46 -18.37 18.10
C LYS A 99 -1.75 -17.62 18.51
N GLY A 100 -2.66 -17.42 17.55
CA GLY A 100 -3.92 -16.69 17.75
C GLY A 100 -3.81 -15.16 17.78
N LYS A 101 -2.62 -14.59 17.60
CA LYS A 101 -2.37 -13.15 17.55
C LYS A 101 -2.07 -12.68 16.13
N ILE A 102 -2.37 -11.42 15.83
CA ILE A 102 -2.03 -10.78 14.56
C ILE A 102 -0.67 -10.10 14.73
N VAL A 103 0.31 -10.54 13.94
CA VAL A 103 1.69 -10.06 13.92
C VAL A 103 1.92 -9.27 12.62
N PRO A 104 2.15 -7.94 12.69
CA PRO A 104 2.42 -7.15 11.50
C PRO A 104 3.89 -7.22 11.09
N SER A 105 4.15 -7.27 9.78
CA SER A 105 5.49 -7.21 9.20
C SER A 105 5.53 -6.30 7.98
N VAL A 106 6.56 -5.46 7.85
CA VAL A 106 6.69 -4.53 6.70
C VAL A 106 7.34 -5.25 5.53
N THR A 107 6.70 -5.18 4.36
CA THR A 107 7.15 -5.86 3.12
C THR A 107 7.80 -4.91 2.13
N ALA A 108 7.44 -3.62 2.14
CA ALA A 108 8.01 -2.57 1.28
C ALA A 108 8.38 -1.33 2.09
N THR A 109 9.53 -0.73 1.79
CA THR A 109 10.05 0.47 2.47
C THR A 109 10.39 1.61 1.54
N ASP A 110 10.60 1.31 0.26
CA ASP A 110 11.01 2.25 -0.76
C ASP A 110 9.96 2.28 -1.85
N PHE A 111 9.62 3.47 -2.33
CA PHE A 111 8.50 3.67 -3.24
C PHE A 111 8.96 4.47 -4.45
N LYS A 112 8.64 4.00 -5.65
CA LYS A 112 8.75 4.78 -6.88
C LYS A 112 7.34 5.14 -7.33
N LEU A 113 7.07 6.43 -7.43
CA LEU A 113 5.79 6.96 -7.84
C LEU A 113 5.82 7.33 -9.32
N GLU A 114 4.88 6.78 -10.09
CA GLU A 114 4.63 7.16 -11.48
C GLU A 114 3.25 7.85 -11.57
N PHE A 115 3.22 9.07 -12.09
CA PHE A 115 1.98 9.80 -12.36
C PHE A 115 2.20 10.75 -13.54
N GLY A 116 1.12 11.11 -14.22
CA GLY A 116 1.16 12.03 -15.35
C GLY A 116 -0.19 12.68 -15.57
N LEU A 117 -0.23 13.73 -16.39
CA LEU A 117 -1.43 14.47 -16.73
C LEU A 117 -2.20 13.88 -17.94
N ASN A 118 -1.76 12.71 -18.43
CA ASN A 118 -2.30 12.09 -19.63
C ASN A 118 -3.58 11.29 -19.34
N SER A 119 -4.67 12.02 -19.06
CA SER A 119 -6.04 11.53 -19.27
C SER A 119 -6.90 12.69 -19.76
N PHE A 120 -6.62 13.20 -20.96
CA PHE A 120 -7.55 14.08 -21.67
C PHE A 120 -7.58 13.71 -23.17
N ALA A 121 -8.15 12.56 -23.50
CA ALA A 121 -8.94 12.52 -24.72
C ALA A 121 -10.30 13.12 -24.34
N CYS A 122 -10.47 14.44 -24.54
CA CYS A 122 -11.80 14.98 -24.75
C CYS A 122 -12.32 14.35 -26.04
N ASN A 123 -13.19 13.35 -25.91
CA ASN A 123 -14.09 12.96 -26.99
C ASN A 123 -15.44 13.61 -26.73
#